data_AF-A0A7W0JN82-F1
#
_entry.id   AF-A0A7W0JN82-F1
#
_cell.length_a   1.000
_cell.length_b   1.000
_cell.length_c   1.000
_cell.angle_alpha   90.00
_cell.angle_beta   90.00
_cell.angle_gamma   90.00
#
_symmetry.space_group_name_H-M   'P 1'
#
loop_
_entity.id
_entity.type
_entity.pdbx_description
1 polymer ?
#
loop_
_entity_poly.entity_id
_entity_poly.type
_entity_poly.pdbx_seq_one_letter_code
_entity_poly.pdbx_strand_id
1 'polypeptide(L)'
;VVDARTAAEWGLVNAAVPDADLEKETLALLERATRGSRASKALGKQALYAQLDRPERDAYTYAVEVMAAASQTPSAREGIAAFLGKRHPQWPA
;
A
#
# COMPACT_ATOMS: atom_id res chain seq x y z
N VAL A 1 -11.78 -9.03 -26.87
CA VAL A 1 -12.47 -8.24 -25.83
C VAL A 1 -12.56 -9.11 -24.60
N VAL A 2 -12.19 -8.60 -23.42
CA VAL A 2 -12.24 -9.33 -22.14
C VAL A 2 -13.31 -8.66 -21.27
N ASP A 3 -14.21 -9.43 -20.67
CA ASP A 3 -15.23 -8.88 -19.78
C ASP A 3 -14.67 -8.56 -18.38
N ALA A 4 -15.41 -7.76 -17.60
CA ALA A 4 -14.95 -7.28 -16.30
C ALA A 4 -14.68 -8.41 -15.28
N ARG A 5 -15.50 -9.47 -15.30
CA ARG A 5 -15.31 -10.61 -14.38
C ARG A 5 -14.01 -11.33 -14.71
N THR A 6 -13.77 -11.66 -15.99
CA THR A 6 -12.51 -12.27 -16.42
C THR A 6 -11.31 -11.37 -16.12
N ALA A 7 -11.43 -10.05 -16.33
CA ALA A 7 -10.36 -9.11 -15.99
C ALA A 7 -10.02 -9.11 -14.49
N ALA A 8 -11.02 -9.24 -13.61
CA ALA A 8 -10.81 -9.34 -12.16
C ALA A 8 -10.17 -10.67 -11.77
N GLU A 9 -10.60 -11.78 -12.37
CA GLU A 9 -10.01 -13.12 -12.15
C GLU A 9 -8.54 -13.18 -12.57
N TRP A 10 -8.15 -12.45 -13.62
CA TRP A 10 -6.75 -12.35 -14.07
C TRP A 10 -5.93 -11.35 -13.26
N GLY A 11 -6.54 -10.59 -12.35
CA GLY A 11 -5.88 -9.56 -11.54
C GLY A 11 -5.58 -8.27 -12.30
N LEU A 12 -6.18 -8.05 -13.48
CA LEU A 12 -6.04 -6.81 -14.25
C LEU A 12 -6.78 -5.63 -13.60
N VAL A 13 -7.93 -5.91 -12.98
CA VAL A 13 -8.68 -4.96 -12.15
C VAL A 13 -8.90 -5.54 -10.76
N ASN A 14 -9.07 -4.68 -9.76
CA ASN A 14 -9.20 -5.12 -8.36
C ASN A 14 -10.52 -5.84 -8.06
N ALA A 15 -11.61 -5.48 -8.75
CA ALA A 15 -12.94 -6.06 -8.58
C ALA A 15 -13.82 -5.76 -9.81
N ALA A 16 -14.85 -6.59 -10.02
CA ALA A 16 -15.92 -6.36 -10.98
C ALA A 16 -17.25 -6.40 -10.23
N VAL A 17 -18.03 -5.32 -10.33
CA VAL A 17 -19.26 -5.09 -9.55
C VAL A 17 -20.38 -4.62 -10.47
N PRO A 18 -21.66 -4.71 -10.08
CA PRO A 18 -22.75 -4.08 -10.82
C PRO A 18 -22.48 -2.58 -11.01
N ASP A 19 -22.89 -2.04 -12.15
CA ASP A 19 -22.63 -0.63 -12.51
C ASP A 19 -23.11 0.36 -11.44
N ALA A 20 -24.29 0.10 -10.86
CA ALA A 20 -24.87 0.90 -9.79
C ALA A 20 -24.03 0.94 -8.49
N ASP A 21 -23.13 -0.03 -8.27
CA ASP A 21 -22.29 -0.13 -7.08
C ASP A 21 -20.87 0.43 -7.30
N LEU A 22 -20.51 0.78 -8.54
CA LEU A 22 -19.13 1.14 -8.91
C LEU A 22 -18.56 2.27 -8.05
N GLU A 23 -19.32 3.33 -7.83
CA GLU A 23 -18.89 4.49 -7.05
C GLU A 23 -18.66 4.12 -5.58
N LYS A 24 -19.61 3.41 -4.98
CA LYS A 24 -19.55 2.94 -3.59
C LYS A 24 -18.32 2.06 -3.35
N GLU A 25 -18.09 1.07 -4.21
CA GLU A 25 -16.99 0.13 -4.07
C GLU A 25 -15.62 0.78 -4.35
N THR A 26 -15.58 1.75 -5.27
CA THR A 26 -14.39 2.57 -5.52
C THR A 26 -14.06 3.43 -4.30
N LEU A 27 -15.05 4.10 -3.71
CA LEU A 27 -14.86 4.91 -2.51
C LEU A 27 -14.38 4.05 -1.33
N ALA A 28 -15.01 2.89 -1.10
CA ALA A 28 -14.60 1.95 -0.06
C ALA A 28 -13.17 1.43 -0.26
N LEU A 29 -12.76 1.18 -1.50
CA LEU A 29 -11.38 0.83 -1.83
C LEU A 29 -10.43 1.98 -1.49
N LEU A 30 -10.75 3.21 -1.89
CA LEU A 30 -9.91 4.39 -1.64
C LEU A 30 -9.78 4.71 -0.16
N GLU A 31 -10.87 4.66 0.60
CA GLU A 31 -10.84 4.83 2.06
C GLU A 31 -9.85 3.88 2.69
N ARG A 32 -9.93 2.57 2.36
CA ARG A 32 -9.01 1.56 2.87
C ARG A 32 -7.57 1.78 2.39
N ALA A 33 -7.40 2.06 1.10
CA ALA A 33 -6.10 2.18 0.45
C ALA A 33 -5.35 3.44 0.90
N THR A 34 -6.05 4.48 1.36
CA THR A 34 -5.46 5.75 1.80
C THR A 34 -5.24 5.84 3.31
N ARG A 35 -5.79 4.93 4.12
CA ARG A 35 -5.46 4.85 5.57
C ARG A 35 -3.96 4.72 5.80
N GLY A 36 -3.42 5.47 6.75
CA GLY A 36 -2.01 5.39 7.15
C GLY A 36 -1.20 6.59 6.67
N SER A 37 0.12 6.53 6.86
CA SER A 37 1.03 7.57 6.36
C SER A 37 1.12 7.57 4.83
N ARG A 38 0.86 8.75 4.24
CA ARG A 38 1.08 9.01 2.80
C ARG A 38 2.54 8.78 2.42
N ALA A 39 3.48 9.25 3.24
CA ALA A 39 4.91 9.08 3.01
C ALA A 39 5.32 7.61 3.01
N SER A 40 4.82 6.81 3.97
CA SER A 40 5.09 5.37 4.02
C SER A 40 4.53 4.63 2.80
N LYS A 41 3.34 5.00 2.31
CA LYS A 41 2.77 4.40 1.07
C LYS A 41 3.57 4.76 -0.17
N ALA A 42 4.00 6.02 -0.29
CA ALA A 42 4.83 6.47 -1.41
C ALA A 42 6.15 5.69 -1.45
N LEU A 43 6.85 5.60 -0.31
CA LEU A 43 8.10 4.84 -0.19
C LEU A 43 7.88 3.35 -0.48
N GLY A 44 6.84 2.74 0.08
CA GLY A 44 6.53 1.33 -0.15
C GLY A 44 6.22 1.03 -1.62
N LYS A 45 5.48 1.90 -2.32
CA LYS A 45 5.20 1.76 -3.75
C LYS A 45 6.47 1.86 -4.58
N GLN A 46 7.32 2.86 -4.32
CA GLN A 46 8.62 3.01 -4.99
C GLN A 46 9.50 1.78 -4.75
N ALA A 47 9.55 1.32 -3.50
CA ALA A 47 10.32 0.15 -3.13
C ALA A 47 9.84 -1.07 -3.90
N LEU A 48 8.54 -1.38 -3.87
CA LEU A 48 7.94 -2.50 -4.61
C LEU A 48 8.35 -2.50 -6.09
N TYR A 49 8.17 -1.39 -6.80
CA TYR A 49 8.57 -1.32 -8.21
C TYR A 49 10.07 -1.49 -8.43
N ALA A 50 10.90 -1.02 -7.49
CA ALA A 50 12.34 -1.20 -7.59
C ALA A 50 12.79 -2.66 -7.36
N GLN A 51 12.01 -3.51 -6.69
CA GLN A 51 12.35 -4.92 -6.41
C GLN A 51 11.81 -5.89 -7.47
N LEU A 52 10.71 -5.56 -8.16
CA LEU A 52 9.98 -6.49 -9.04
C LEU A 52 10.85 -7.20 -10.09
N ASP A 53 11.81 -6.48 -10.69
CA ASP A 53 12.66 -7.00 -11.76
C ASP A 53 14.06 -7.43 -11.27
N ARG A 54 14.29 -7.50 -9.95
CA ARG A 54 15.59 -7.86 -9.38
C ARG A 54 15.69 -9.36 -9.07
N PRO A 55 16.90 -9.94 -9.11
CA PRO A 55 17.15 -11.23 -8.48
C PRO A 55 16.74 -11.22 -7.00
N GLU A 56 16.17 -12.32 -6.51
CA GLU A 56 15.58 -12.41 -5.16
C GLU A 56 16.51 -11.89 -4.05
N ARG A 57 17.79 -12.30 -4.07
CA ARG A 57 18.79 -11.86 -3.08
C ARG A 57 18.98 -10.34 -3.08
N ASP A 58 19.02 -9.74 -4.26
CA ASP A 58 19.22 -8.30 -4.43
C ASP A 58 17.95 -7.53 -4.03
N ALA A 59 16.77 -8.09 -4.36
CA ALA A 59 15.49 -7.56 -3.93
C ALA A 59 15.38 -7.51 -2.39
N TYR A 60 15.78 -8.58 -1.69
CA TYR A 60 15.80 -8.61 -0.23
C TYR A 60 16.82 -7.64 0.37
N THR A 61 18.04 -7.58 -0.19
CA THR A 61 19.07 -6.64 0.28
C THR A 61 18.55 -5.21 0.22
N TYR A 62 17.97 -4.83 -0.93
CA TYR A 62 17.34 -3.52 -1.11
C TYR A 62 16.15 -3.28 -0.16
N ALA A 63 15.25 -4.26 -0.01
CA ALA A 63 14.08 -4.13 0.85
C ALA A 63 14.47 -3.91 2.32
N VAL A 64 15.49 -4.63 2.82
CA VAL A 64 16.00 -4.49 4.18
C VAL A 64 16.55 -3.09 4.42
N GLU A 65 17.34 -2.54 3.49
CA GLU A 65 17.86 -1.18 3.59
C GLU A 65 16.74 -0.14 3.64
N VAL A 66 15.74 -0.26 2.75
CA VAL A 66 14.57 0.62 2.73
C VAL A 66 13.80 0.53 4.05
N MET A 67 13.56 -0.67 4.57
CA MET A 67 12.85 -0.88 5.84
C MET A 67 13.63 -0.29 7.03
N ALA A 68 14.94 -0.51 7.08
CA ALA A 68 15.81 0.03 8.13
C ALA A 68 15.78 1.57 8.12
N ALA A 69 15.92 2.20 6.95
CA ALA A 69 15.82 3.65 6.82
C ALA A 69 14.40 4.16 7.15
N ALA A 70 13.35 3.48 6.65
CA ALA A 70 11.96 3.85 6.90
C ALA A 70 11.60 3.83 8.39
N SER A 71 12.16 2.90 9.15
CA SER A 71 11.94 2.78 10.61
C SER A 71 12.34 4.04 11.38
N GLN A 72 13.26 4.84 10.83
CA GLN A 72 13.74 6.07 11.45
C GLN A 72 12.90 7.31 11.12
N THR A 73 11.91 7.17 10.21
CA THR A 73 11.07 8.29 9.79
C THR A 73 10.09 8.73 10.90
N PRO A 74 9.67 10.01 10.92
CA PRO A 74 8.64 10.47 11.85
C PRO A 74 7.34 9.67 11.76
N SER A 75 6.93 9.28 10.54
CA SER A 75 5.76 8.44 10.32
C SER A 75 5.89 7.07 10.98
N ALA A 76 7.04 6.40 10.85
CA ALA A 76 7.24 5.10 11.47
C ALA A 76 7.24 5.19 13.00
N ARG A 77 7.95 6.19 13.56
CA ARG A 77 7.97 6.45 15.01
C ARG A 77 6.58 6.71 15.57
N GLU A 78 5.78 7.52 14.87
CA GLU A 78 4.39 7.78 15.25
C GLU A 78 3.51 6.52 15.17
N GLY A 79 3.62 5.75 14.07
CA GLY A 79 2.86 4.51 13.92
C GLY A 79 3.14 3.51 15.04
N ILE A 80 4.42 3.35 15.39
CA ILE A 80 4.85 2.48 16.50
C ILE A 80 4.33 3.01 17.85
N ALA A 81 4.51 4.31 18.12
CA ALA A 81 4.06 4.92 19.37
C ALA A 81 2.54 4.87 19.53
N ALA A 82 1.79 5.10 18.44
CA ALA A 82 0.33 5.05 18.43
C ALA A 82 -0.19 3.63 18.69
N PHE A 83 0.43 2.62 18.05
CA PHE A 83 0.11 1.22 18.26
C PHE A 83 0.36 0.80 19.71
N LEU A 84 1.56 1.06 20.25
CA LEU A 84 1.91 0.74 21.64
C LEU A 84 1.02 1.48 22.64
N GLY A 85 0.65 2.72 22.33
CA GLY A 85 -0.25 3.55 23.14
C GLY A 85 -1.74 3.27 22.93
N LYS A 86 -2.12 2.30 22.07
CA LYS A 86 -3.52 1.96 21.74
C LYS A 86 -4.37 3.18 21.32
N ARG A 87 -3.76 4.11 20.59
CA ARG A 87 -4.41 5.33 20.09
C ARG A 87 -4.38 5.38 18.57
N HIS A 88 -5.20 6.23 17.98
CA HIS A 88 -5.09 6.51 16.56
C HIS A 88 -3.80 7.31 16.26
N PRO A 89 -3.07 6.96 15.19
CA PRO A 89 -1.89 7.71 14.78
C PRO A 89 -2.25 9.06 14.13
N GLN A 90 -1.43 10.06 14.38
CA GLN A 90 -1.47 11.38 13.74
C GLN A 90 -0.32 11.49 12.74
N TRP A 91 -0.59 11.17 11.47
CA TRP A 91 0.46 11.09 10.47
C TRP A 91 1.02 12.49 10.14
N PRO A 92 2.35 12.70 10.26
CA PRO A 92 2.98 13.95 9.81
C PRO A 92 2.88 14.09 8.27
N ALA A 93 2.87 15.33 7.80
CA ALA A 93 2.69 15.70 6.39
C ALA A 93 3.74 15.11 5.42
#